data_AF-A0A6J5Z0B1-F1
#
_entry.id   AF-A0A6J5Z0B1-F1
#
_cell.length_a   1.000
_cell.length_b   1.000
_cell.length_c   1.000
_cell.angle_alpha   90.00
_cell.angle_beta   90.00
_cell.angle_gamma   90.00
#
_symmetry.space_group_name_H-M   'P 1'
#
loop_
_entity.id
_entity.type
_entity.pdbx_description
1 polymer ?
#
loop_
_entity_poly.entity_id
_entity_poly.type
_entity_poly.pdbx_seq_one_letter_code
_entity_poly.pdbx_strand_id
1 'polypeptide(L)'
;MAIVALAVGIPHGALDHLVTLPRSAPIRMAIFIFVYVAIAAAAIYAILQWNVWGFIAVVLMSSTHFGIGDAAFLNELDSLKDPGGARIPTWIYAPAAGLLPVMIPLVSDRSTSALERINSSLVNWHYGYSSEILIAVAAIATLSLLALLLRKRFRDALDIALLAALASFAPPLVAFAVYFGCWHALRHTARLTSLLPNSEAAYLRGRPGQAFIAAVIPGLPALLGTLIFVALLAGFSHQDISDKFLWLTLVTIWALTVPHMLVTGKLDRAALRK
;
A
#
# COMPACT_ATOMS: atom_id res chain seq x y z
N MET A 1 -16.90 2.61 8.98
CA MET A 1 -15.51 2.52 9.47
C MET A 1 -14.52 2.19 8.35
N ALA A 2 -14.70 1.09 7.60
CA ALA A 2 -13.82 0.75 6.46
C ALA A 2 -13.73 1.84 5.37
N ILE A 3 -14.85 2.47 5.01
CA ILE A 3 -14.87 3.57 4.02
C ILE A 3 -14.04 4.78 4.48
N VAL A 4 -14.13 5.13 5.77
CA VAL A 4 -13.35 6.25 6.35
C VAL A 4 -11.86 5.91 6.38
N ALA A 5 -11.50 4.68 6.76
CA ALA A 5 -10.10 4.23 6.74
C ALA A 5 -9.52 4.24 5.31
N LEU A 6 -10.28 3.78 4.32
CA LEU A 6 -9.89 3.85 2.90
C LEU A 6 -9.75 5.31 2.43
N ALA A 7 -10.71 6.17 2.75
CA ALA A 7 -10.67 7.59 2.38
C ALA A 7 -9.46 8.35 2.95
N VAL A 8 -9.09 8.05 4.20
CA VAL A 8 -7.87 8.58 4.84
C VAL A 8 -6.62 8.05 4.16
N GLY A 9 -6.66 6.80 3.67
CA GLY A 9 -5.51 6.17 3.05
C GLY A 9 -5.20 6.68 1.64
N ILE A 10 -6.20 6.93 0.81
CA ILE A 10 -6.05 7.20 -0.63
C ILE A 10 -5.03 8.31 -1.05
N PRO A 11 -4.81 9.42 -0.31
CA PRO A 11 -3.95 10.51 -0.80
C PRO A 11 -2.45 10.21 -0.91
N HIS A 12 -1.94 9.09 -0.36
CA HIS A 12 -0.49 8.91 -0.23
C HIS A 12 0.25 8.68 -1.57
N GLY A 13 -0.34 7.92 -2.51
CA GLY A 13 0.30 7.67 -3.81
C GLY A 13 0.19 8.82 -4.81
N ALA A 14 -0.68 9.78 -4.54
CA ALA A 14 -0.93 10.91 -5.42
C ALA A 14 0.16 11.99 -5.37
N LEU A 15 1.10 11.89 -4.42
CA LEU A 15 2.17 12.87 -4.21
C LEU A 15 3.46 12.56 -4.96
N ASP A 16 3.55 11.43 -5.67
CA ASP A 16 4.78 10.96 -6.33
C ASP A 16 5.45 12.01 -7.21
N HIS A 17 4.66 12.73 -8.00
CA HIS A 17 5.14 13.78 -8.90
C HIS A 17 5.68 15.00 -8.14
N LEU A 18 5.19 15.28 -6.93
CA LEU A 18 5.63 16.39 -6.09
C LEU A 18 6.91 16.08 -5.32
N VAL A 19 7.13 14.80 -5.01
CA VAL A 19 8.33 14.34 -4.30
C VAL A 19 9.50 14.12 -5.28
N THR A 20 9.23 13.83 -6.55
CA THR A 20 10.26 13.50 -7.54
C THR A 20 10.74 14.66 -8.40
N LEU A 21 9.92 15.68 -8.64
CA LEU A 21 10.27 16.75 -9.58
C LEU A 21 10.07 18.16 -8.99
N PRO A 22 11.06 19.06 -9.16
CA PRO A 22 10.87 20.46 -8.82
C PRO A 22 9.82 21.08 -9.73
N ARG A 23 8.93 21.91 -9.16
CA ARG A 23 7.80 22.57 -9.86
C ARG A 23 8.21 23.42 -11.07
N SER A 24 9.50 23.76 -11.20
CA SER A 24 10.05 24.63 -12.23
C SER A 24 10.38 23.93 -13.56
N ALA A 25 10.04 22.65 -13.76
CA ALA A 25 10.39 21.89 -14.96
C ALA A 25 9.17 21.26 -15.68
N PRO A 26 8.36 22.04 -16.43
CA PRO A 26 7.10 21.56 -17.02
C PRO A 26 7.30 20.42 -18.03
N ILE A 27 8.37 20.44 -18.83
CA ILE A 27 8.69 19.37 -19.78
C ILE A 27 9.01 18.06 -19.05
N ARG A 28 9.80 18.12 -17.96
CA ARG A 28 10.11 16.94 -17.15
C ARG A 28 8.87 16.38 -16.47
N MET A 29 7.96 17.26 -16.02
CA MET A 29 6.66 16.87 -15.47
C MET A 29 5.81 16.14 -16.52
N ALA A 30 5.73 16.67 -17.75
CA ALA A 30 5.00 16.03 -18.83
C ALA A 30 5.57 14.65 -19.18
N ILE A 31 6.90 14.52 -19.28
CA ILE A 31 7.57 13.23 -19.51
C ILE A 31 7.30 12.26 -18.36
N PHE A 32 7.38 12.72 -17.11
CA PHE A 32 7.08 11.89 -15.95
C PHE A 32 5.65 11.37 -15.97
N ILE A 33 4.67 12.25 -16.19
CA ILE A 33 3.25 11.86 -16.29
C ILE A 33 3.06 10.87 -17.45
N PHE A 34 3.66 11.12 -18.61
CA PHE A 34 3.57 10.23 -19.77
C PHE A 34 4.11 8.83 -19.44
N VAL A 35 5.31 8.72 -18.87
CA VAL A 35 5.91 7.44 -18.47
C VAL A 35 5.07 6.75 -17.39
N TYR A 36 4.59 7.51 -16.40
CA TYR A 36 3.74 7.00 -15.33
C TYR A 36 2.46 6.36 -15.88
N VAL A 37 1.76 7.09 -16.76
CA VAL A 37 0.53 6.62 -17.41
C VAL A 37 0.82 5.45 -18.35
N ALA A 38 1.94 5.47 -19.09
CA ALA A 38 2.31 4.37 -19.98
C ALA A 38 2.56 3.06 -19.22
N ILE A 39 3.27 3.13 -18.07
CA ILE A 39 3.48 1.96 -17.20
C ILE A 39 2.14 1.46 -16.64
N ALA A 40 1.29 2.37 -16.15
CA ALA A 40 -0.03 2.00 -15.65
C ALA A 40 -0.89 1.35 -16.75
N ALA A 41 -0.93 1.89 -17.96
CA ALA A 41 -1.66 1.32 -19.09
C ALA A 41 -1.15 -0.07 -19.48
N ALA A 42 0.18 -0.26 -19.52
CA ALA A 42 0.79 -1.57 -19.77
C ALA A 42 0.44 -2.58 -18.68
N ALA A 43 0.43 -2.16 -17.41
CA ALA A 43 0.01 -2.99 -16.29
C ALA A 43 -1.49 -3.35 -16.35
N ILE A 44 -2.37 -2.40 -16.71
CA ILE A 44 -3.80 -2.68 -16.95
C ILE A 44 -3.94 -3.75 -18.03
N TYR A 45 -3.28 -3.56 -19.17
CA TYR A 45 -3.31 -4.52 -20.27
C TYR A 45 -2.85 -5.92 -19.83
N ALA A 46 -1.74 -6.01 -19.11
CA ALA A 46 -1.21 -7.28 -18.60
C ALA A 46 -2.17 -7.96 -17.60
N ILE A 47 -2.75 -7.21 -16.66
CA ILE A 47 -3.69 -7.75 -15.66
C ILE A 47 -4.95 -8.27 -16.35
N LEU A 48 -5.49 -7.54 -17.32
CA LEU A 48 -6.69 -7.96 -18.06
C LEU A 48 -6.41 -9.16 -18.97
N GLN A 49 -5.20 -9.29 -19.51
CA GLN A 49 -4.83 -10.42 -20.36
C GLN A 49 -4.53 -11.70 -19.55
N TRP A 50 -3.96 -11.54 -18.36
CA TRP A 50 -3.56 -12.65 -17.49
C TRP A 50 -4.18 -12.52 -16.10
N ASN A 51 -5.52 -12.49 -15.98
CA ASN A 51 -6.24 -12.21 -14.73
C ASN A 51 -5.62 -12.84 -13.47
N VAL A 52 -5.41 -14.16 -13.46
CA VAL A 52 -4.90 -14.88 -12.27
C VAL A 52 -3.44 -14.53 -11.98
N TRP A 53 -2.56 -14.60 -12.98
CA TRP A 53 -1.13 -14.29 -12.79
C TRP A 53 -0.90 -12.81 -12.49
N GLY A 54 -1.66 -11.93 -13.13
CA GLY A 54 -1.70 -10.49 -12.84
C GLY A 54 -2.15 -10.24 -11.41
N PHE A 55 -3.20 -10.93 -10.94
CA PHE A 55 -3.64 -10.84 -9.56
C PHE A 55 -2.58 -11.34 -8.56
N ILE A 56 -1.95 -12.48 -8.82
CA ILE A 56 -0.83 -12.99 -7.99
C ILE A 56 0.30 -11.96 -7.93
N ALA A 57 0.68 -11.38 -9.07
CA ALA A 57 1.71 -10.35 -9.12
C ALA A 57 1.30 -9.11 -8.30
N VAL A 58 0.06 -8.66 -8.39
CA VAL A 58 -0.48 -7.55 -7.59
C VAL A 58 -0.43 -7.85 -6.10
N VAL A 59 -0.81 -9.05 -5.69
CA VAL A 59 -0.78 -9.48 -4.29
C VAL A 59 0.65 -9.44 -3.74
N LEU A 60 1.61 -10.06 -4.46
CA LEU A 60 3.02 -10.07 -4.07
C LEU A 60 3.63 -8.67 -4.02
N MET A 61 3.32 -7.85 -5.02
CA MET A 61 3.79 -6.49 -5.16
C MET A 61 3.25 -5.61 -4.02
N SER A 62 1.96 -5.71 -3.71
CA SER A 62 1.31 -4.97 -2.61
C SER A 62 1.87 -5.39 -1.26
N SER A 63 2.01 -6.69 -0.98
CA SER A 63 2.64 -7.18 0.25
C SER A 63 4.08 -6.66 0.39
N THR A 64 4.84 -6.64 -0.70
CA THR A 64 6.22 -6.12 -0.69
C THR A 64 6.23 -4.61 -0.39
N HIS A 65 5.38 -3.83 -1.05
CA HIS A 65 5.26 -2.39 -0.83
C HIS A 65 4.92 -2.06 0.62
N PHE A 66 3.89 -2.71 1.14
CA PHE A 66 3.41 -2.54 2.50
C PHE A 66 4.50 -2.87 3.53
N GLY A 67 5.11 -4.03 3.41
CA GLY A 67 6.17 -4.47 4.31
C GLY A 67 7.39 -3.53 4.30
N ILE A 68 7.87 -3.15 3.11
CA ILE A 68 9.04 -2.27 2.97
C ILE A 68 8.73 -0.86 3.46
N GLY A 69 7.57 -0.31 3.09
CA GLY A 69 7.16 1.03 3.49
C GLY A 69 7.00 1.16 5.01
N ASP A 70 6.41 0.15 5.66
CA ASP A 70 6.25 0.11 7.11
C ASP A 70 7.61 -0.05 7.82
N ALA A 71 8.50 -0.89 7.28
CA ALA A 71 9.87 -1.03 7.80
C ALA A 71 10.67 0.28 7.67
N ALA A 72 10.52 0.98 6.54
CA ALA A 72 11.16 2.27 6.31
C ALA A 72 10.69 3.32 7.31
N PHE A 73 9.38 3.38 7.58
CA PHE A 73 8.82 4.23 8.63
C PHE A 73 9.44 3.97 10.01
N LEU A 74 9.52 2.70 10.42
CA LEU A 74 10.06 2.35 11.73
C LEU A 74 11.54 2.71 11.86
N ASN A 75 12.33 2.51 10.79
CA ASN A 75 13.75 2.87 10.78
C ASN A 75 13.99 4.39 10.75
N GLU A 76 13.15 5.16 10.06
CA GLU A 76 13.16 6.63 10.14
C GLU A 76 12.81 7.11 11.54
N LEU A 77 11.75 6.56 12.15
CA LEU A 77 11.34 6.87 13.51
C LEU A 77 12.43 6.57 14.53
N ASP A 78 13.13 5.44 14.38
CA ASP A 78 14.24 5.08 15.25
C ASP A 78 15.42 6.03 15.07
N SER A 79 15.75 6.40 13.83
CA SER A 79 16.81 7.36 13.55
C SER A 79 16.53 8.75 14.13
N LEU A 80 15.26 9.14 14.25
CA LEU A 80 14.86 10.39 14.90
C LEU A 80 14.96 10.32 16.43
N LYS A 81 14.69 9.16 17.04
CA LYS A 81 14.73 8.97 18.50
C LYS A 81 16.14 8.70 19.02
N ASP A 82 16.92 7.94 18.25
CA ASP A 82 18.28 7.56 18.57
C ASP A 82 19.10 7.47 17.27
N PRO A 83 19.72 8.59 16.83
CA PRO A 83 20.49 8.65 15.58
C PRO A 83 21.67 7.67 15.48
N GLY A 84 22.14 7.12 16.62
CA GLY A 84 23.20 6.11 16.69
C GLY A 84 22.71 4.70 17.02
N GLY A 85 21.40 4.52 17.19
CA GLY A 85 20.79 3.29 17.64
C GLY A 85 20.78 2.18 16.57
N ALA A 86 20.66 0.93 17.04
CA ALA A 86 20.55 -0.22 16.16
C ALA A 86 19.21 -0.23 15.40
N ARG A 87 19.30 -0.18 14.07
CA ARG A 87 18.16 -0.29 13.15
C ARG A 87 17.64 -1.71 13.03
N ILE A 88 16.37 -1.87 12.65
CA ILE A 88 15.85 -3.21 12.33
C ILE A 88 16.27 -3.57 10.91
N PRO A 89 16.90 -4.74 10.70
CA PRO A 89 17.07 -5.27 9.36
C PRO A 89 15.69 -5.48 8.70
N THR A 90 15.46 -4.85 7.56
CA THR A 90 14.18 -4.88 6.83
C THR A 90 13.62 -6.29 6.66
N TRP A 91 14.49 -7.28 6.41
CA TRP A 91 14.11 -8.67 6.19
C TRP A 91 13.50 -9.36 7.44
N ILE A 92 13.71 -8.82 8.65
CA ILE A 92 13.10 -9.35 9.88
C ILE A 92 11.65 -8.90 10.03
N TYR A 93 11.31 -7.70 9.59
CA TYR A 93 10.00 -7.10 9.85
C TYR A 93 9.10 -7.06 8.60
N ALA A 94 9.65 -6.63 7.46
CA ALA A 94 8.89 -6.36 6.25
C ALA A 94 8.09 -7.58 5.72
N PRO A 95 8.63 -8.81 5.69
CA PRO A 95 7.88 -9.95 5.18
C PRO A 95 6.59 -10.21 5.98
N ALA A 96 6.67 -10.21 7.32
CA ALA A 96 5.50 -10.42 8.16
C ALA A 96 4.50 -9.26 8.05
N ALA A 97 4.99 -8.01 8.11
CA ALA A 97 4.15 -6.82 8.03
C ALA A 97 3.40 -6.71 6.70
N GLY A 98 4.01 -7.14 5.60
CA GLY A 98 3.41 -7.13 4.28
C GLY A 98 2.48 -8.31 3.98
N LEU A 99 2.81 -9.52 4.45
CA LEU A 99 2.05 -10.73 4.14
C LEU A 99 0.82 -10.91 5.04
N LEU A 100 0.91 -10.60 6.33
CA LEU A 100 -0.18 -10.77 7.29
C LEU A 100 -1.50 -10.08 6.86
N PRO A 101 -1.52 -8.76 6.55
CA PRO A 101 -2.76 -8.05 6.23
C PRO A 101 -3.28 -8.33 4.82
N VAL A 102 -2.51 -9.01 3.97
CA VAL A 102 -2.87 -9.29 2.56
C VAL A 102 -3.25 -10.76 2.40
N MET A 103 -2.33 -11.66 2.71
CA MET A 103 -2.47 -13.09 2.40
C MET A 103 -3.52 -13.77 3.27
N ILE A 104 -3.52 -13.53 4.58
CA ILE A 104 -4.47 -14.18 5.50
C ILE A 104 -5.92 -13.86 5.12
N PRO A 105 -6.30 -12.57 4.93
CA PRO A 105 -7.62 -12.24 4.41
C PRO A 105 -7.96 -12.93 3.09
N LEU A 106 -7.02 -12.97 2.13
CA LEU A 106 -7.22 -13.47 0.77
C LEU A 106 -7.33 -14.99 0.61
N VAL A 107 -6.81 -15.77 1.56
CA VAL A 107 -6.96 -17.24 1.56
C VAL A 107 -8.10 -17.70 2.46
N SER A 108 -8.82 -16.77 3.10
CA SER A 108 -9.98 -17.12 3.93
C SER A 108 -11.21 -17.40 3.08
N ASP A 109 -12.05 -18.36 3.50
CA ASP A 109 -13.30 -18.69 2.82
C ASP A 109 -14.24 -17.48 2.68
N ARG A 110 -14.14 -16.53 3.62
CA ARG A 110 -14.91 -15.28 3.61
C ARG A 110 -14.56 -14.37 2.44
N SER A 111 -13.35 -14.49 1.88
CA SER A 111 -12.90 -13.70 0.73
C SER A 111 -13.40 -14.25 -0.61
N THR A 112 -13.74 -15.53 -0.69
CA THR A 112 -14.24 -16.18 -1.92
C THR A 112 -15.46 -15.45 -2.49
N SER A 113 -16.46 -15.17 -1.65
CA SER A 113 -17.66 -14.42 -2.06
C SER A 113 -17.38 -12.98 -2.50
N ALA A 114 -16.31 -12.36 -1.99
CA ALA A 114 -15.88 -11.03 -2.42
C ALA A 114 -15.15 -11.09 -3.76
N LEU A 115 -14.29 -12.10 -3.96
CA LEU A 115 -13.58 -12.34 -5.21
C LEU A 115 -14.54 -12.74 -6.34
N GLU A 116 -15.57 -13.54 -6.06
CA GLU A 116 -16.62 -13.91 -7.04
C GLU A 116 -17.31 -12.68 -7.63
N ARG A 117 -17.64 -11.69 -6.78
CA ARG A 117 -18.25 -10.42 -7.21
C ARG A 117 -17.31 -9.53 -8.02
N ILE A 118 -16.00 -9.69 -7.83
CA ILE A 118 -14.99 -8.91 -8.54
C ILE A 118 -14.70 -9.57 -9.89
N ASN A 119 -14.27 -10.84 -9.87
CA ASN A 119 -13.98 -11.63 -11.05
C ASN A 119 -13.87 -13.11 -10.62
N SER A 120 -14.80 -13.95 -11.09
CA SER A 120 -14.88 -15.38 -10.74
C SER A 120 -13.60 -16.17 -11.06
N SER A 121 -12.80 -15.73 -12.03
CA SER A 121 -11.51 -16.37 -12.33
C SER A 121 -10.49 -16.26 -11.19
N LEU A 122 -10.68 -15.32 -10.25
CA LEU A 122 -9.77 -15.09 -9.13
C LEU A 122 -10.07 -15.97 -7.92
N VAL A 123 -11.21 -16.64 -7.87
CA VAL A 123 -11.62 -17.43 -6.68
C VAL A 123 -10.57 -18.48 -6.31
N ASN A 124 -10.04 -19.19 -7.30
CA ASN A 124 -9.02 -20.21 -7.10
C ASN A 124 -7.63 -19.72 -7.51
N TRP A 125 -7.32 -18.44 -7.27
CA TRP A 125 -6.01 -17.86 -7.60
C TRP A 125 -4.84 -18.60 -6.94
N HIS A 126 -5.09 -19.20 -5.78
CA HIS A 126 -4.12 -19.96 -5.00
C HIS A 126 -4.08 -21.46 -5.37
N TYR A 127 -4.82 -21.91 -6.38
CA TYR A 127 -4.80 -23.30 -6.88
C TYR A 127 -4.98 -24.38 -5.79
N GLY A 128 -5.81 -24.12 -4.78
CA GLY A 128 -6.00 -25.03 -3.64
C GLY A 128 -4.94 -24.99 -2.54
N TYR A 129 -3.88 -24.18 -2.68
CA TYR A 129 -2.77 -24.08 -1.70
C TYR A 129 -3.07 -23.17 -0.48
N SER A 130 -4.33 -23.06 -0.05
CA SER A 130 -4.71 -22.13 1.03
C SER A 130 -3.99 -22.44 2.34
N SER A 131 -3.90 -23.74 2.69
CA SER A 131 -3.24 -24.21 3.91
C SER A 131 -1.74 -23.94 3.89
N GLU A 132 -1.09 -24.22 2.76
CA GLU A 132 0.35 -24.01 2.55
C GLU A 132 0.71 -22.53 2.65
N ILE A 133 -0.11 -21.66 2.04
CA ILE A 133 0.05 -20.21 2.16
C ILE A 133 -0.11 -19.78 3.61
N LEU A 134 -1.16 -20.24 4.30
CA LEU A 134 -1.40 -19.87 5.70
C LEU A 134 -0.24 -20.32 6.60
N ILE A 135 0.25 -21.54 6.42
CA ILE A 135 1.41 -22.08 7.15
C ILE A 135 2.66 -21.25 6.84
N ALA A 136 2.92 -20.91 5.58
CA ALA A 136 4.07 -20.10 5.20
C ALA A 136 4.02 -18.70 5.83
N VAL A 137 2.86 -18.05 5.80
CA VAL A 137 2.66 -16.72 6.39
C VAL A 137 2.79 -16.79 7.92
N ALA A 138 2.21 -17.80 8.56
CA ALA A 138 2.32 -18.01 10.00
C ALA A 138 3.77 -18.29 10.43
N ALA A 139 4.51 -19.09 9.65
CA ALA A 139 5.93 -19.35 9.89
C ALA A 139 6.77 -18.06 9.77
N ILE A 140 6.57 -17.27 8.70
CA ILE A 140 7.26 -15.99 8.52
C ILE A 140 6.94 -15.03 9.67
N ALA A 141 5.66 -14.91 10.05
CA ALA A 141 5.23 -14.05 11.16
C ALA A 141 5.83 -14.49 12.50
N THR A 142 5.88 -15.80 12.76
CA THR A 142 6.46 -16.37 13.99
C THR A 142 7.96 -16.15 14.06
N LEU A 143 8.69 -16.40 12.96
CA LEU A 143 10.13 -16.15 12.88
C LEU A 143 10.45 -14.66 13.07
N SER A 144 9.65 -13.79 12.44
CA SER A 144 9.77 -12.33 12.58
C SER A 144 9.53 -11.90 14.03
N LEU A 145 8.47 -12.39 14.66
CA LEU A 145 8.14 -12.09 16.06
C LEU A 145 9.24 -12.55 17.01
N LEU A 146 9.72 -13.79 16.86
CA LEU A 146 10.80 -14.34 17.67
C LEU A 146 12.09 -13.52 17.52
N ALA A 147 12.48 -13.20 16.29
CA ALA A 147 13.67 -12.39 16.03
C ALA A 147 13.57 -10.99 16.65
N LEU A 148 12.39 -10.36 16.61
CA LEU A 148 12.15 -9.06 17.23
C LEU A 148 12.21 -9.15 18.77
N LEU A 149 11.61 -10.17 19.37
CA LEU A 149 11.65 -10.41 20.81
C LEU A 149 13.08 -10.67 21.30
N LEU A 150 13.85 -11.51 20.61
CA LEU A 150 15.26 -11.78 20.91
C LEU A 150 16.13 -10.52 20.85
N ARG A 151 15.81 -9.61 19.93
CA ARG A 151 16.47 -8.29 19.81
C ARG A 151 15.87 -7.22 20.74
N LYS A 152 14.96 -7.60 21.65
CA LYS A 152 14.26 -6.70 22.59
C LYS A 152 13.50 -5.56 21.92
N ARG A 153 13.09 -5.76 20.65
CA ARG A 153 12.30 -4.81 19.85
C ARG A 153 10.81 -4.96 20.17
N PHE A 154 10.42 -4.76 21.42
CA PHE A 154 9.05 -5.04 21.90
C PHE A 154 7.97 -4.23 21.18
N ARG A 155 8.27 -2.99 20.79
CA ARG A 155 7.34 -2.14 20.02
C ARG A 155 6.97 -2.81 18.70
N ASP A 156 7.95 -3.28 17.93
CA ASP A 156 7.69 -3.83 16.59
C ASP A 156 7.22 -5.29 16.68
N ALA A 157 7.59 -6.02 17.74
CA ALA A 157 6.98 -7.31 18.07
C ALA A 157 5.47 -7.16 18.35
N LEU A 158 5.08 -6.16 19.16
CA LEU A 158 3.67 -5.84 19.41
C LEU A 158 2.97 -5.45 18.09
N ASP A 159 3.65 -4.70 17.23
CA ASP A 159 3.14 -4.32 15.92
C ASP A 159 2.78 -5.55 15.06
N ILE A 160 3.70 -6.51 14.93
CA ILE A 160 3.44 -7.78 14.21
C ILE A 160 2.33 -8.59 14.89
N ALA A 161 2.30 -8.65 16.22
CA ALA A 161 1.26 -9.37 16.95
C ALA A 161 -0.13 -8.77 16.72
N LEU A 162 -0.25 -7.44 16.70
CA LEU A 162 -1.50 -6.74 16.40
C LEU A 162 -1.94 -6.94 14.96
N LEU A 163 -1.00 -6.92 14.00
CA LEU A 163 -1.30 -7.23 12.60
C LEU A 163 -1.81 -8.67 12.44
N ALA A 164 -1.18 -9.63 13.11
CA ALA A 164 -1.61 -11.03 13.09
C ALA A 164 -3.01 -11.19 13.69
N ALA A 165 -3.30 -10.51 14.81
CA ALA A 165 -4.62 -10.52 15.43
C ALA A 165 -5.67 -9.88 14.51
N LEU A 166 -5.38 -8.72 13.94
CA LEU A 166 -6.28 -8.03 13.01
C LEU A 166 -6.62 -8.92 11.81
N ALA A 167 -5.61 -9.53 11.19
CA ALA A 167 -5.77 -10.39 10.04
C ALA A 167 -6.55 -11.69 10.34
N SER A 168 -6.41 -12.22 11.56
CA SER A 168 -7.04 -13.49 11.96
C SER A 168 -8.49 -13.33 12.45
N PHE A 169 -8.82 -12.22 13.12
CA PHE A 169 -10.12 -12.08 13.79
C PHE A 169 -11.11 -11.19 13.03
N ALA A 170 -10.63 -10.19 12.28
CA ALA A 170 -11.54 -9.29 11.57
C ALA A 170 -12.03 -9.91 10.25
N PRO A 171 -13.20 -9.52 9.74
CA PRO A 171 -13.61 -9.84 8.37
C PRO A 171 -12.55 -9.37 7.36
N PRO A 172 -12.27 -10.11 6.28
CA PRO A 172 -11.16 -9.83 5.35
C PRO A 172 -11.07 -8.37 4.87
N LEU A 173 -12.19 -7.83 4.41
CA LEU A 173 -12.28 -6.44 3.93
C LEU A 173 -12.04 -5.42 5.05
N VAL A 174 -12.47 -5.73 6.28
CA VAL A 174 -12.28 -4.87 7.44
C VAL A 174 -10.81 -4.90 7.87
N ALA A 175 -10.21 -6.10 7.93
CA ALA A 175 -8.78 -6.27 8.25
C ALA A 175 -7.91 -5.45 7.30
N PHE A 176 -8.14 -5.61 5.99
CA PHE A 176 -7.41 -4.86 4.98
C PHE A 176 -7.66 -3.35 5.08
N ALA A 177 -8.91 -2.91 5.19
CA ALA A 177 -9.22 -1.47 5.26
C ALA A 177 -8.62 -0.79 6.49
N VAL A 178 -8.67 -1.45 7.65
CA VAL A 178 -8.07 -0.95 8.90
C VAL A 178 -6.55 -0.90 8.78
N TYR A 179 -5.92 -1.97 8.27
CA TYR A 179 -4.49 -1.98 8.03
C TYR A 179 -4.06 -0.87 7.06
N PHE A 180 -4.67 -0.83 5.88
CA PHE A 180 -4.32 0.12 4.83
C PHE A 180 -4.49 1.56 5.31
N GLY A 181 -5.63 1.90 5.90
CA GLY A 181 -5.95 3.28 6.29
C GLY A 181 -5.24 3.74 7.56
N CYS A 182 -5.34 2.95 8.64
CA CYS A 182 -4.90 3.36 9.97
C CYS A 182 -3.45 2.97 10.28
N TRP A 183 -2.86 2.05 9.52
CA TRP A 183 -1.49 1.58 9.70
C TRP A 183 -0.60 2.12 8.59
N HIS A 184 -0.80 1.60 7.39
CA HIS A 184 0.14 1.79 6.29
C HIS A 184 0.10 3.22 5.75
N ALA A 185 -1.07 3.68 5.32
CA ALA A 185 -1.20 5.00 4.71
C ALA A 185 -0.93 6.13 5.71
N LEU A 186 -1.26 5.93 6.99
CA LEU A 186 -0.91 6.90 8.05
C LEU A 186 0.61 7.00 8.23
N ARG A 187 1.31 5.87 8.29
CA ARG A 187 2.78 5.83 8.34
C ARG A 187 3.40 6.48 7.12
N HIS A 188 2.91 6.15 5.93
CA HIS A 188 3.41 6.73 4.68
C HIS A 188 3.17 8.24 4.64
N THR A 189 1.97 8.70 4.99
CA THR A 189 1.63 10.14 5.07
C THR A 189 2.52 10.86 6.09
N ALA A 190 2.79 10.25 7.24
CA ALA A 190 3.69 10.80 8.26
C ALA A 190 5.14 10.94 7.80
N ARG A 191 5.58 10.19 6.79
CA ARG A 191 6.90 10.38 6.14
C ARG A 191 6.84 11.50 5.12
N LEU A 192 5.73 11.61 4.39
CA LEU A 192 5.54 12.71 3.42
C LEU A 192 5.45 14.07 4.10
N THR A 193 4.93 14.15 5.34
CA THR A 193 4.86 15.41 6.08
C THR A 193 6.23 16.05 6.34
N SER A 194 7.30 15.26 6.42
CA SER A 194 8.68 15.77 6.58
C SER A 194 9.36 16.09 5.24
N LEU A 195 8.80 15.66 4.11
CA LEU A 195 9.33 15.95 2.77
C LEU A 195 8.66 17.17 2.11
N LEU A 196 7.48 17.56 2.58
CA LEU A 196 6.71 18.67 2.03
C LEU A 196 6.95 19.96 2.82
N PRO A 197 7.54 21.02 2.22
CA PRO A 197 7.90 22.25 2.94
C PRO A 197 6.73 22.91 3.68
N ASN A 198 5.53 22.89 3.08
CA ASN A 198 4.33 23.46 3.69
C ASN A 198 3.87 22.66 4.92
N SER A 199 4.03 21.34 4.89
CA SER A 199 3.70 20.46 6.01
C SER A 199 4.71 20.62 7.14
N GLU A 200 6.00 20.59 6.81
CA GLU A 200 7.08 20.81 7.77
C GLU A 200 6.95 22.16 8.47
N ALA A 201 6.71 23.25 7.72
CA ALA A 201 6.49 24.58 8.29
C ALA A 201 5.23 24.65 9.19
N ALA A 202 4.17 23.90 8.87
CA ALA A 202 2.98 23.81 9.74
C ALA A 202 3.28 23.04 11.03
N TYR A 203 4.07 21.96 10.94
CA TYR A 203 4.51 21.19 12.10
C TYR A 203 5.40 22.01 13.04
N LEU A 204 6.40 22.71 12.51
CA LEU A 204 7.30 23.59 13.27
C LEU A 204 6.59 24.74 13.98
N ARG A 205 5.40 25.15 13.50
CA ARG A 205 4.53 26.14 14.15
C ARG A 205 3.61 25.53 15.22
N GLY A 206 3.81 24.27 15.60
CA GLY A 206 3.00 23.57 16.60
C GLY A 206 1.59 23.22 16.12
N ARG A 207 1.37 23.11 14.80
CA ARG A 207 0.05 22.83 14.20
C ARG A 207 0.04 21.47 13.47
N PRO A 208 0.07 20.34 14.21
CA PRO A 208 0.18 19.00 13.61
C PRO A 208 -1.00 18.63 12.70
N GLY A 209 -2.21 19.07 13.03
CA GLY A 209 -3.38 18.85 12.16
C GLY A 209 -3.25 19.56 10.80
N GLN A 210 -2.67 20.77 10.79
CA GLN A 210 -2.41 21.48 9.53
C GLN A 210 -1.29 20.84 8.73
N ALA A 211 -0.26 20.29 9.39
CA ALA A 211 0.79 19.53 8.73
C ALA A 211 0.22 18.29 8.02
N PHE A 212 -0.62 17.52 8.72
CA PHE A 212 -1.31 16.37 8.14
C PHE A 212 -2.17 16.74 6.93
N ILE A 213 -3.02 17.77 7.06
CA ILE A 213 -3.87 18.25 5.96
C ILE A 213 -3.02 18.73 4.77
N ALA A 214 -1.91 19.42 5.03
CA ALA A 214 -1.00 19.88 3.98
C ALA A 214 -0.30 18.73 3.23
N ALA A 215 -0.16 17.56 3.85
CA ALA A 215 0.31 16.34 3.18
C ALA A 215 -0.81 15.60 2.43
N VAL A 216 -2.06 15.71 2.85
CA VAL A 216 -3.20 15.04 2.20
C VAL A 216 -3.72 15.79 0.98
N ILE A 217 -3.92 17.11 1.10
CA ILE A 217 -4.56 17.95 0.06
C ILE A 217 -3.95 17.77 -1.34
N PRO A 218 -2.61 17.78 -1.51
CA PRO A 218 -2.06 17.72 -2.86
C PRO A 218 -2.30 16.38 -3.55
N GLY A 219 -2.74 15.35 -2.81
CA GLY A 219 -3.11 14.05 -3.36
C GLY A 219 -4.57 13.95 -3.86
N LEU A 220 -5.45 14.88 -3.46
CA LEU A 220 -6.87 14.85 -3.83
C LEU A 220 -7.14 14.98 -5.34
N PRO A 221 -6.42 15.83 -6.10
CA PRO A 221 -6.65 15.93 -7.54
C PRO A 221 -6.37 14.63 -8.30
N ALA A 222 -5.33 13.89 -7.92
CA ALA A 222 -5.02 12.61 -8.58
C ALA A 222 -6.06 11.54 -8.24
N LEU A 223 -6.58 11.53 -6.99
CA LEU A 223 -7.72 10.68 -6.62
C LEU A 223 -8.93 10.96 -7.51
N LEU A 224 -9.33 12.23 -7.61
CA LEU A 224 -10.45 12.63 -8.47
C LEU A 224 -10.20 12.23 -9.93
N GLY A 225 -8.99 12.44 -10.43
CA GLY A 225 -8.58 12.02 -11.77
C GLY A 225 -8.74 10.52 -12.00
N THR A 226 -8.31 9.68 -11.05
CA THR A 226 -8.47 8.22 -11.12
C THR A 226 -9.96 7.83 -11.14
N LEU A 227 -10.79 8.44 -10.29
CA LEU A 227 -12.23 8.16 -10.25
C LEU A 227 -12.92 8.54 -11.57
N ILE A 228 -12.57 9.70 -12.14
CA ILE A 228 -13.09 10.14 -13.45
C ILE A 228 -12.64 9.17 -14.55
N PHE A 229 -11.36 8.80 -14.58
CA PHE A 229 -10.82 7.87 -15.57
C PHE A 229 -11.53 6.51 -15.53
N VAL A 230 -11.73 5.96 -14.34
CA VAL A 230 -12.45 4.70 -14.14
C VAL A 230 -13.91 4.81 -14.57
N ALA A 231 -14.60 5.92 -14.22
CA ALA A 231 -15.97 6.17 -14.64
C ALA A 231 -16.12 6.26 -16.16
N LEU A 232 -15.17 6.91 -16.85
CA LEU A 232 -15.13 6.95 -18.31
C LEU A 232 -14.93 5.54 -18.89
N LEU A 233 -13.97 4.78 -18.38
CA LEU A 233 -13.64 3.44 -18.87
C LEU A 233 -14.83 2.47 -18.71
N ALA A 234 -15.56 2.56 -17.60
CA ALA A 234 -16.78 1.79 -17.39
C ALA A 234 -17.94 2.26 -18.27
N GLY A 235 -18.08 3.57 -18.50
CA GLY A 235 -19.13 4.16 -19.36
C GLY A 235 -19.02 3.76 -20.83
N PHE A 236 -17.81 3.46 -21.32
CA PHE A 236 -17.59 2.90 -22.67
C PHE A 236 -17.89 1.39 -22.75
N SER A 237 -18.14 0.71 -21.62
CA SER A 237 -18.47 -0.71 -21.63
C SER A 237 -20.00 -0.91 -21.74
N HIS A 238 -20.46 -1.51 -22.84
CA HIS A 238 -21.89 -1.69 -23.17
C HIS A 238 -22.62 -2.79 -22.35
N GLN A 239 -22.18 -3.12 -21.13
CA GLN A 239 -22.74 -4.21 -20.30
C GLN A 239 -22.87 -3.79 -18.82
N ASP A 240 -23.56 -4.62 -18.01
CA ASP A 240 -23.91 -4.35 -16.60
C ASP A 240 -22.81 -3.64 -15.82
N ILE A 241 -23.12 -2.40 -15.44
CA ILE A 241 -22.17 -1.39 -14.98
C ILE A 241 -21.58 -1.77 -13.61
N SER A 242 -22.33 -2.46 -12.76
CA SER A 242 -21.94 -2.73 -11.34
C SER A 242 -20.63 -3.51 -11.21
N ASP A 243 -20.58 -4.72 -11.78
CA ASP A 243 -19.52 -5.69 -11.45
C ASP A 243 -18.26 -5.40 -12.26
N LYS A 244 -18.43 -5.00 -13.54
CA LYS A 244 -17.31 -4.52 -14.36
C LYS A 244 -16.71 -3.22 -13.83
N PHE A 245 -17.51 -2.29 -13.30
CA PHE A 245 -16.98 -1.08 -12.69
C PHE A 245 -16.07 -1.40 -11.52
N LEU A 246 -16.48 -2.29 -10.61
CA LEU A 246 -15.66 -2.68 -9.47
C LEU A 246 -14.35 -3.34 -9.91
N TRP A 247 -14.42 -4.29 -10.86
CA TRP A 247 -13.22 -4.93 -11.42
C TRP A 247 -12.27 -3.93 -12.06
N LEU A 248 -12.76 -3.08 -12.96
CA LEU A 248 -11.95 -2.08 -13.67
C LEU A 248 -11.36 -1.03 -12.72
N THR A 249 -12.11 -0.65 -11.67
CA THR A 249 -11.61 0.21 -10.60
C THR A 249 -10.41 -0.43 -9.91
N LEU A 250 -10.55 -1.69 -9.49
CA LEU A 250 -9.48 -2.41 -8.79
C LEU A 250 -8.26 -2.61 -9.68
N VAL A 251 -8.45 -3.05 -10.92
CA VAL A 251 -7.37 -3.20 -11.91
C VAL A 251 -6.63 -1.88 -12.13
N THR A 252 -7.36 -0.77 -12.25
CA THR A 252 -6.76 0.56 -12.42
C THR A 252 -5.95 0.96 -11.19
N ILE A 253 -6.49 0.80 -9.98
CA ILE A 253 -5.79 1.12 -8.74
C ILE A 253 -4.53 0.26 -8.60
N TRP A 254 -4.63 -1.04 -8.84
CA TRP A 254 -3.48 -1.96 -8.77
C TRP A 254 -2.41 -1.64 -9.82
N ALA A 255 -2.82 -1.25 -11.02
CA ALA A 255 -1.91 -0.85 -12.07
C ALA A 255 -1.19 0.46 -11.74
N LEU A 256 -1.87 1.43 -11.11
CA LEU A 256 -1.26 2.66 -10.62
C LEU A 256 -0.26 2.43 -9.48
N THR A 257 -0.38 1.32 -8.74
CA THR A 257 0.61 0.91 -7.73
C THR A 257 1.98 0.61 -8.34
N VAL A 258 2.04 0.11 -9.59
CA VAL A 258 3.32 -0.23 -10.26
C VAL A 258 4.24 1.00 -10.38
N PRO A 259 3.86 2.08 -11.09
CA PRO A 259 4.70 3.28 -11.16
C PRO A 259 4.87 3.95 -9.80
N HIS A 260 3.87 3.87 -8.91
CA HIS A 260 3.98 4.39 -7.54
C HIS A 260 5.11 3.74 -6.74
N MET A 261 5.22 2.41 -6.79
CA MET A 261 6.29 1.67 -6.13
C MET A 261 7.67 1.97 -6.72
N LEU A 262 7.76 2.23 -8.02
CA LEU A 262 9.03 2.64 -8.64
C LEU A 262 9.50 3.99 -8.10
N VAL A 263 8.57 4.89 -7.79
CA VAL A 263 8.86 6.20 -7.21
C VAL A 263 9.21 6.08 -5.72
N THR A 264 8.33 5.47 -4.92
CA THR A 264 8.50 5.35 -3.46
C THR A 264 9.65 4.45 -3.08
N GLY A 265 9.96 3.42 -3.87
CA GLY A 265 11.10 2.53 -3.64
C GLY A 265 12.45 3.25 -3.58
N LYS A 266 12.58 4.45 -4.20
CA LYS A 266 13.78 5.29 -4.04
C LYS A 266 13.86 5.93 -2.65
N LEU A 267 12.74 6.41 -2.13
CA LEU A 267 12.63 7.01 -0.79
C LEU A 267 12.85 5.95 0.28
N ASP A 268 12.21 4.79 0.14
CA ASP A 268 12.36 3.66 1.06
C ASP A 268 13.79 3.14 1.07
N ARG A 269 14.44 3.04 -0.08
CA ARG A 269 15.85 2.66 -0.14
C ARG A 269 16.75 3.64 0.63
N ALA A 270 16.46 4.93 0.61
CA ALA A 270 17.23 5.92 1.37
C ALA A 270 17.01 5.77 2.89
N ALA A 271 15.78 5.49 3.31
CA ALA A 271 15.44 5.20 4.70
C ALA A 271 16.16 3.95 5.23
N LEU A 272 16.20 2.90 4.40
CA LEU A 272 16.73 1.58 4.74
C LEU A 272 18.26 1.46 4.54
N ARG A 273 18.89 2.33 3.75
CA ARG A 273 20.34 2.40 3.58
C ARG A 273 20.95 3.33 4.61
N LYS A 274 21.35 2.78 5.75
CA LYS A 274 22.28 3.26 6.79
C LYS A 274 22.16 2.29 7.98
#